data_AF-A0A1F0F388-F1
#
_entry.id   AF-A0A1F0F388-F1
#
_cell.length_a   1.000
_cell.length_b   1.000
_cell.length_c   1.000
_cell.angle_alpha   90.00
_cell.angle_beta   90.00
_cell.angle_gamma   90.00
#
_symmetry.space_group_name_H-M   'P 1'
#
loop_
_entity.id
_entity.type
_entity.pdbx_description
1 polymer ?
#
loop_
_entity_poly.entity_id
_entity_poly.type
_entity_poly.pdbx_seq_one_letter_code
_entity_poly.pdbx_strand_id
1 'polypeptide(L)'
;WIRGIGKEEKAEIDNLKSTLQSKENLLSIFENLIRKKADSNNTDLGKYVESYQFLKEKNIISVSELKENIVTLRDKNYKTTRTIKDTEKKIDDRVQLIDHAEKYLKHKDTYKAYTKLKKNKQDTFYNEHTAEIILFESAKKYLKEHLGESKTLNISKWKSEIGTLRKEKDTLYSQITDIRKEVEQAESVRSCIENLLTENRGLTQVKRNELDI
;
A
#
# COMPACT_ATOMS: atom_id res chain seq x y z
N TRP A 1 -5.86 47.78 4.80
CA TRP A 1 -6.35 47.59 6.18
C TRP A 1 -6.34 46.10 6.49
N ILE A 2 -5.25 45.57 7.06
CA ILE A 2 -5.22 44.19 7.58
C ILE A 2 -4.41 44.22 8.88
N ARG A 3 -5.11 44.42 9.99
CA ARG A 3 -4.60 44.14 11.34
C ARG A 3 -5.77 43.57 12.12
N GLY A 4 -5.68 42.30 12.51
CA GLY A 4 -6.65 41.75 13.47
C GLY A 4 -6.81 40.24 13.57
N ILE A 5 -6.20 39.39 12.73
CA ILE A 5 -6.52 37.93 12.75
C ILE A 5 -5.41 37.07 13.39
N GLY A 6 -4.20 37.62 13.61
CA GLY A 6 -3.05 36.81 14.06
C GLY A 6 -2.93 36.56 15.58
N LYS A 7 -3.78 37.17 16.42
CA LYS A 7 -3.66 37.07 17.90
C LYS A 7 -4.76 36.23 18.56
N GLU A 8 -5.99 36.25 18.05
CA GLU A 8 -7.09 35.45 18.60
C GLU A 8 -6.96 33.97 18.26
N GLU A 9 -6.51 33.62 17.05
CA GLU A 9 -6.31 32.21 16.65
C GLU A 9 -5.17 31.54 17.44
N LYS A 10 -4.11 32.31 17.79
CA LYS A 10 -3.05 31.82 18.70
C LYS A 10 -3.53 31.70 20.14
N ALA A 11 -4.40 32.60 20.61
CA ALA A 11 -4.94 32.56 21.97
C ALA A 11 -5.93 31.40 22.15
N GLU A 12 -6.72 31.02 21.14
CA GLU A 12 -7.57 29.83 21.17
C GLU A 12 -6.75 28.52 21.14
N ILE A 13 -5.64 28.48 20.41
CA ILE A 13 -4.74 27.31 20.39
C ILE A 13 -3.98 27.17 21.73
N ASP A 14 -3.57 28.27 22.35
CA ASP A 14 -2.92 28.23 23.67
C ASP A 14 -3.92 27.94 24.82
N ASN A 15 -5.20 28.30 24.68
CA ASN A 15 -6.25 27.88 25.63
C ASN A 15 -6.67 26.41 25.47
N LEU A 16 -6.53 25.82 24.28
CA LEU A 16 -6.67 24.37 24.08
C LEU A 16 -5.53 23.58 24.76
N LYS A 17 -4.38 24.22 24.98
CA LYS A 17 -3.26 23.69 25.75
C LYS A 17 -3.54 23.69 27.26
N SER A 18 -4.40 24.58 27.75
CA SER A 18 -4.71 24.74 29.18
C SER A 18 -5.91 23.88 29.63
N THR A 19 -6.92 23.66 28.78
CA THR A 19 -8.05 22.75 29.12
C THR A 19 -7.70 21.27 28.97
N LEU A 20 -6.62 20.94 28.24
CA LEU A 20 -5.98 19.62 28.22
C LEU A 20 -4.72 19.56 29.10
N GLN A 21 -4.55 20.49 30.03
CA GLN A 21 -3.49 20.48 31.03
C GLN A 21 -3.81 19.50 32.19
N SER A 22 -4.44 18.39 31.87
CA SER A 22 -4.29 17.19 32.68
C SER A 22 -3.01 16.51 32.20
N LYS A 23 -2.07 16.21 33.10
CA LYS A 23 -0.90 15.35 32.82
C LYS A 23 -1.30 13.90 32.44
N GLU A 24 -2.57 13.64 32.15
CA GLU A 24 -3.06 12.32 31.78
C GLU A 24 -2.72 12.01 30.33
N ASN A 25 -1.95 10.94 30.15
CA ASN A 25 -1.76 10.34 28.83
C ASN A 25 -3.09 9.75 28.31
N LEU A 26 -3.17 9.51 26.99
CA LEU A 26 -4.35 8.94 26.35
C LEU A 26 -4.80 7.63 27.02
N LEU A 27 -3.86 6.81 27.49
CA LEU A 27 -4.17 5.56 28.18
C LEU A 27 -5.00 5.81 29.45
N SER A 28 -4.61 6.76 30.29
CA SER A 28 -5.37 7.14 31.50
C SER A 28 -6.76 7.70 31.15
N ILE A 29 -6.87 8.48 30.08
CA ILE A 29 -8.16 9.02 29.61
C ILE A 29 -9.11 7.87 29.24
N PHE A 30 -8.64 6.94 28.40
CA PHE A 30 -9.45 5.80 27.98
C PHE A 30 -9.76 4.84 29.14
N GLU A 31 -8.82 4.59 30.06
CA GLU A 31 -9.06 3.78 31.25
C GLU A 31 -10.17 4.37 32.13
N ASN A 32 -10.14 5.68 32.35
CA ASN A 32 -11.18 6.40 33.10
C ASN A 32 -12.54 6.36 32.39
N LEU A 33 -12.55 6.48 31.06
CA LEU A 33 -13.78 6.39 30.26
C LEU A 33 -14.40 5.00 30.33
N ILE A 34 -13.59 3.95 30.17
CA ILE A 34 -14.04 2.55 30.28
C ILE A 34 -14.66 2.31 31.65
N ARG A 35 -14.01 2.76 32.73
CA ARG A 35 -14.54 2.61 34.10
C ARG A 35 -15.89 3.30 34.27
N LYS A 36 -16.02 4.57 33.85
CA LYS A 36 -17.27 5.33 33.97
C LYS A 36 -18.41 4.74 33.14
N LYS A 37 -18.09 4.20 31.97
CA LYS A 37 -19.09 3.67 31.01
C LYS A 37 -19.41 2.19 31.26
N ALA A 38 -18.62 1.47 32.05
CA ALA A 38 -18.95 0.10 32.45
C ALA A 38 -20.22 0.04 33.32
N ASP A 39 -20.47 1.08 34.11
CA ASP A 39 -21.61 1.14 35.04
C ASP A 39 -22.91 1.61 34.38
N SER A 40 -22.83 2.22 33.19
CA SER A 40 -23.98 2.70 32.41
C SER A 40 -24.03 1.88 31.12
N ASN A 41 -25.04 1.04 30.87
CA ASN A 41 -25.19 0.15 29.68
C ASN A 41 -24.96 0.85 28.31
N ASN A 42 -23.72 1.26 28.01
CA ASN A 42 -23.37 2.18 26.95
C ASN A 42 -22.85 1.38 25.76
N THR A 43 -23.43 1.64 24.60
CA THR A 43 -23.14 0.93 23.34
C THR A 43 -21.73 1.16 22.80
N ASP A 44 -21.01 2.18 23.29
CA ASP A 44 -19.66 2.53 22.85
C ASP A 44 -18.54 1.98 23.73
N LEU A 45 -18.86 1.25 24.81
CA LEU A 45 -17.86 0.66 25.72
C LEU A 45 -16.83 -0.20 24.95
N GLY A 46 -17.30 -1.01 23.99
CA GLY A 46 -16.42 -1.82 23.14
C GLY A 46 -15.40 -1.00 22.35
N LYS A 47 -15.82 0.13 21.77
CA LYS A 47 -14.95 1.02 21.00
C LYS A 47 -13.86 1.65 21.88
N TYR A 48 -14.19 2.01 23.12
CA TYR A 48 -13.21 2.55 24.07
C TYR A 48 -12.20 1.48 24.50
N VAL A 49 -12.65 0.25 24.75
CA VAL A 49 -11.77 -0.88 25.09
C VAL A 49 -10.82 -1.21 23.93
N GLU A 50 -11.33 -1.29 22.70
CA GLU A 50 -10.52 -1.52 21.50
C GLU A 50 -9.47 -0.41 21.29
N SER A 51 -9.89 0.85 21.47
CA SER A 51 -8.99 2.00 21.34
C SER A 51 -7.89 1.99 22.41
N TYR A 52 -8.24 1.70 23.66
CA TYR A 52 -7.27 1.56 24.76
C TYR A 52 -6.25 0.45 24.45
N GLN A 53 -6.72 -0.71 24.00
CA GLN A 53 -5.85 -1.84 23.69
C GLN A 53 -4.88 -1.51 22.55
N PHE A 54 -5.36 -0.89 21.46
CA PHE A 54 -4.51 -0.43 20.36
C PHE A 54 -3.43 0.55 20.84
N LEU A 55 -3.83 1.59 21.58
CA LEU A 55 -2.90 2.59 22.13
C LEU A 55 -1.84 1.94 23.02
N LYS A 56 -2.24 0.98 23.86
CA LYS A 56 -1.34 0.26 24.76
C LYS A 56 -0.36 -0.62 23.99
N GLU A 57 -0.81 -1.41 23.03
CA GLU A 57 0.04 -2.27 22.21
C GLU A 57 1.06 -1.48 21.39
N LYS A 58 0.67 -0.31 20.89
CA LYS A 58 1.54 0.57 20.09
C LYS A 58 2.36 1.54 20.94
N ASN A 59 2.21 1.51 22.28
CA ASN A 59 2.84 2.43 23.22
C ASN A 59 2.58 3.90 22.89
N ILE A 60 1.37 4.22 22.42
CA ILE A 60 0.94 5.57 22.06
C ILE A 60 0.30 6.21 23.29
N ILE A 61 0.91 7.27 23.80
CA ILE A 61 0.47 7.99 24.99
C ILE A 61 -0.12 9.37 24.66
N SER A 62 0.04 9.86 23.43
CA SER A 62 -0.39 11.20 23.01
C SER A 62 -1.07 11.23 21.63
N VAL A 63 -1.88 12.27 21.38
CA VAL A 63 -2.54 12.48 20.09
C VAL A 63 -1.53 12.73 18.97
N SER A 64 -0.42 13.41 19.27
CA SER A 64 0.67 13.63 18.30
C SER A 64 1.31 12.31 17.88
N GLU A 65 1.61 11.42 18.83
CA GLU A 65 2.16 10.09 18.52
C GLU A 65 1.19 9.25 17.69
N LEU A 66 -0.12 9.31 17.97
CA LEU A 66 -1.13 8.64 17.15
C LEU A 66 -1.11 9.15 15.69
N LYS A 67 -1.02 10.47 15.50
CA LYS A 67 -0.95 11.08 14.16
C LYS A 67 0.32 10.66 13.42
N GLU A 68 1.48 10.67 14.09
CA GLU A 68 2.75 10.23 13.53
C GLU A 68 2.72 8.74 13.16
N ASN A 69 2.12 7.91 14.00
CA ASN A 69 1.92 6.49 13.73
C ASN A 69 1.06 6.26 12.47
N ILE A 70 -0.08 6.95 12.35
CA ILE A 70 -0.95 6.88 11.16
C ILE A 70 -0.20 7.28 9.89
N VAL A 71 0.54 8.38 9.92
CA VAL A 71 1.35 8.83 8.76
C VAL A 71 2.38 7.77 8.39
N THR A 72 3.07 7.21 9.38
CA THR A 72 4.07 6.15 9.17
C THR A 72 3.44 4.88 8.56
N LEU A 73 2.28 4.45 9.04
CA LEU A 73 1.56 3.29 8.51
C LEU A 73 1.10 3.51 7.08
N ARG A 74 0.58 4.71 6.77
CA ARG A 74 0.16 5.08 5.40
C ARG A 74 1.34 5.11 4.42
N ASP A 75 2.49 5.66 4.84
CA ASP A 75 3.72 5.64 4.05
C ASP A 75 4.20 4.20 3.79
N LYS A 76 4.20 3.34 4.82
CA LYS A 76 4.49 1.91 4.67
C LYS A 76 3.54 1.23 3.69
N ASN A 77 2.23 1.45 3.81
CA ASN A 77 1.22 0.90 2.89
C ASN A 77 1.47 1.32 1.43
N TYR A 78 1.78 2.61 1.21
CA TYR A 78 2.11 3.13 -0.11
C TYR A 78 3.36 2.47 -0.69
N LYS A 79 4.45 2.41 0.08
CA LYS A 79 5.71 1.78 -0.33
C LYS A 79 5.51 0.30 -0.65
N THR A 80 4.83 -0.47 0.20
CA THR A 80 4.56 -1.90 -0.04
C THR A 80 3.71 -2.10 -1.29
N THR A 81 2.68 -1.27 -1.51
CA THR A 81 1.87 -1.32 -2.75
C THR A 81 2.73 -1.13 -3.99
N ARG A 82 3.66 -0.18 -3.95
CA ARG A 82 4.58 0.08 -5.06
C ARG A 82 5.51 -1.11 -5.31
N THR A 83 6.10 -1.66 -4.26
CA THR A 83 6.95 -2.85 -4.36
C THR A 83 6.20 -4.04 -4.96
N ILE A 84 4.94 -4.28 -4.57
CA ILE A 84 4.09 -5.33 -5.16
C ILE A 84 3.96 -5.13 -6.68
N LYS A 85 3.61 -3.91 -7.12
CA LYS A 85 3.47 -3.60 -8.55
C LYS A 85 4.77 -3.78 -9.32
N ASP A 86 5.89 -3.35 -8.75
CA ASP A 86 7.21 -3.51 -9.37
C ASP A 86 7.59 -5.00 -9.48
N THR A 87 7.26 -5.82 -8.48
CA THR A 87 7.46 -7.27 -8.51
C THR A 87 6.57 -7.96 -9.53
N GLU A 88 5.30 -7.56 -9.64
CA GLU A 88 4.37 -8.06 -10.65
C GLU A 88 4.87 -7.75 -12.07
N LYS A 89 5.35 -6.53 -12.30
CA LYS A 89 5.96 -6.14 -13.57
C LYS A 89 7.18 -7.00 -13.90
N LYS A 90 8.09 -7.21 -12.94
CA LYS A 90 9.26 -8.08 -13.15
C LYS A 90 8.85 -9.52 -13.50
N ILE A 91 7.81 -10.06 -12.86
CA ILE A 91 7.28 -11.38 -13.19
C ILE A 91 6.78 -11.41 -14.64
N ASP A 92 5.99 -10.42 -15.04
CA ASP A 92 5.46 -10.33 -16.40
C ASP A 92 6.58 -10.22 -17.45
N ASP A 93 7.56 -9.34 -17.23
CA ASP A 93 8.73 -9.17 -18.11
C ASP A 93 9.46 -10.51 -18.30
N ARG A 94 9.59 -11.32 -17.23
CA ARG A 94 10.23 -12.65 -17.31
C ARG A 94 9.36 -13.68 -18.01
N VAL A 95 8.05 -13.64 -17.83
CA VAL A 95 7.10 -14.52 -18.54
C VAL A 95 7.17 -14.25 -20.05
N GLN A 96 7.15 -12.98 -20.46
CA GLN A 96 7.27 -12.62 -21.88
C GLN A 96 8.61 -13.04 -22.48
N LEU A 97 9.72 -12.85 -21.74
CA LEU A 97 11.04 -13.33 -22.17
C LEU A 97 11.07 -14.85 -22.38
N ILE A 98 10.45 -15.63 -21.50
CA ILE A 98 10.35 -17.09 -21.62
C ILE A 98 9.53 -17.47 -22.85
N ASP A 99 8.33 -16.88 -23.01
CA ASP A 99 7.43 -17.19 -24.12
C ASP A 99 8.09 -16.90 -25.48
N HIS A 100 8.73 -15.74 -25.63
CA HIS A 100 9.48 -15.43 -26.85
C HIS A 100 10.71 -16.33 -27.05
N ALA A 101 11.42 -16.69 -25.98
CA ALA A 101 12.55 -17.63 -26.11
C ALA A 101 12.11 -19.03 -26.52
N GLU A 102 10.99 -19.53 -25.99
CA GLU A 102 10.42 -20.82 -26.37
C GLU A 102 9.94 -20.82 -27.83
N LYS A 103 9.25 -19.76 -28.28
CA LYS A 103 8.87 -19.56 -29.70
C LYS A 103 10.10 -19.50 -30.61
N TYR A 104 11.12 -18.74 -30.21
CA TYR A 104 12.37 -18.65 -30.96
C TYR A 104 13.02 -20.01 -31.14
N LEU A 105 13.17 -20.79 -30.06
CA LEU A 105 13.78 -22.12 -30.12
C LEU A 105 12.95 -23.10 -30.95
N LYS A 106 11.62 -23.08 -30.79
CA LYS A 106 10.70 -23.98 -31.51
C LYS A 106 10.75 -23.82 -33.03
N HIS A 107 10.86 -22.59 -33.53
CA HIS A 107 10.77 -22.29 -34.96
C HIS A 107 12.13 -21.96 -35.62
N LYS A 108 13.23 -22.06 -34.86
CA LYS A 108 14.59 -21.72 -35.31
C LYS A 108 15.02 -22.52 -36.54
N ASP A 109 14.75 -23.81 -36.56
CA ASP A 109 15.20 -24.69 -37.64
C ASP A 109 14.40 -24.48 -38.92
N THR A 110 13.08 -24.24 -38.81
CA THR A 110 12.23 -23.82 -39.94
C THR A 110 12.74 -22.53 -40.57
N TYR A 111 13.03 -21.52 -39.75
CA TYR A 111 13.59 -20.26 -40.24
C TYR A 111 15.00 -20.42 -40.85
N LYS A 112 15.82 -21.29 -40.28
CA LYS A 112 17.15 -21.61 -40.82
C LYS A 112 17.06 -22.34 -42.16
N ALA A 113 16.06 -23.21 -42.36
CA ALA A 113 15.79 -23.83 -43.65
C ALA A 113 15.33 -22.78 -44.67
N TYR A 114 14.36 -21.94 -44.31
CA TYR A 114 13.86 -20.83 -45.12
C TYR A 114 14.98 -19.94 -45.66
N THR A 115 15.88 -19.49 -44.78
CA THR A 115 16.99 -18.57 -45.13
C THR A 115 18.10 -19.19 -45.98
N LYS A 116 18.16 -20.53 -46.07
CA LYS A 116 19.14 -21.27 -46.89
C LYS A 116 18.62 -21.62 -48.28
N LEU A 117 17.32 -21.49 -48.53
CA LEU A 117 16.74 -21.80 -49.83
C LEU A 117 17.16 -20.76 -50.88
N LYS A 118 17.18 -21.20 -52.15
CA LYS A 118 17.30 -20.28 -53.28
C LYS A 118 16.04 -19.41 -53.36
N LYS A 119 16.19 -18.17 -53.80
CA LYS A 119 15.11 -17.16 -53.86
C LYS A 119 13.84 -17.64 -54.58
N ASN A 120 13.99 -18.48 -55.62
CA ASN A 120 12.88 -19.04 -56.38
C ASN A 120 12.07 -20.14 -55.64
N LYS A 121 12.58 -20.69 -54.54
CA LYS A 121 11.88 -21.68 -53.70
C LYS A 121 11.45 -21.11 -52.34
N GLN A 122 11.93 -19.92 -52.02
CA GLN A 122 11.73 -19.28 -50.73
C GLN A 122 10.27 -18.83 -50.54
N ASP A 123 9.61 -18.38 -51.60
CA ASP A 123 8.20 -17.94 -51.56
C ASP A 123 7.24 -19.09 -51.25
N THR A 124 7.37 -20.23 -51.96
CA THR A 124 6.56 -21.43 -51.69
C THR A 124 6.75 -21.93 -50.25
N PHE A 125 7.99 -22.03 -49.77
CA PHE A 125 8.28 -22.44 -48.39
C PHE A 125 7.71 -21.45 -47.37
N TYR A 126 7.78 -20.14 -47.67
CA TYR A 126 7.20 -19.12 -46.81
C TYR A 126 5.69 -19.32 -46.69
N ASN A 127 4.99 -19.53 -47.81
CA ASN A 127 3.53 -19.72 -47.82
C ASN A 127 3.11 -20.99 -47.06
N GLU A 128 3.91 -22.05 -47.09
CA GLU A 128 3.68 -23.29 -46.33
C GLU A 128 3.95 -23.13 -44.82
N HIS A 129 4.93 -22.31 -44.44
CA HIS A 129 5.39 -22.12 -43.06
C HIS A 129 5.20 -20.68 -42.54
N THR A 130 4.18 -19.99 -43.04
CA THR A 130 4.01 -18.55 -42.80
C THR A 130 3.87 -18.26 -41.31
N ALA A 131 3.08 -19.06 -40.58
CA ALA A 131 2.85 -18.85 -39.15
C ALA A 131 4.14 -19.02 -38.34
N GLU A 132 4.92 -20.07 -38.60
CA GLU A 132 6.17 -20.36 -37.90
C GLU A 132 7.23 -19.30 -38.16
N ILE A 133 7.34 -18.82 -39.40
CA ILE A 133 8.31 -17.78 -39.77
C ILE A 133 7.93 -16.46 -39.09
N ILE A 134 6.66 -16.04 -39.13
CA ILE A 134 6.18 -14.83 -38.47
C ILE A 134 6.42 -14.90 -36.95
N LEU A 135 6.08 -16.03 -36.32
CA LEU A 135 6.30 -16.22 -34.88
C LEU A 135 7.79 -16.15 -34.51
N PHE A 136 8.65 -16.76 -35.32
CA PHE A 136 10.09 -16.69 -35.11
C PHE A 136 10.64 -15.27 -35.25
N GLU A 137 10.24 -14.55 -36.30
CA GLU A 137 10.72 -13.19 -36.55
C GLU A 137 10.27 -12.22 -35.45
N SER A 138 9.02 -12.34 -35.01
CA SER A 138 8.48 -11.60 -33.86
C SER A 138 9.28 -11.88 -32.59
N ALA A 139 9.50 -13.16 -32.27
CA ALA A 139 10.30 -13.55 -31.11
C ALA A 139 11.75 -13.06 -31.18
N LYS A 140 12.38 -13.18 -32.34
CA LYS A 140 13.75 -12.69 -32.58
C LYS A 140 13.85 -11.18 -32.38
N LYS A 141 12.87 -10.41 -32.87
CA LYS A 141 12.83 -8.95 -32.68
C LYS A 141 12.69 -8.60 -31.20
N TYR A 142 11.71 -9.19 -30.50
CA TYR A 142 11.48 -8.95 -29.08
C TYR A 142 12.71 -9.25 -28.23
N LEU A 143 13.33 -10.43 -28.43
CA LEU A 143 14.52 -10.84 -27.67
C LEU A 143 15.70 -9.90 -27.91
N LYS A 144 15.88 -9.41 -29.15
CA LYS A 144 16.93 -8.43 -29.46
C LYS A 144 16.75 -7.11 -28.71
N GLU A 145 15.51 -6.63 -28.62
CA GLU A 145 15.18 -5.37 -27.92
C GLU A 145 15.38 -5.49 -26.40
N HIS A 146 15.08 -6.66 -25.82
CA HIS A 146 15.08 -6.84 -24.36
C HIS A 146 16.37 -7.45 -23.78
N LEU A 147 17.17 -8.16 -24.59
CA LEU A 147 18.45 -8.76 -24.16
C LEU A 147 19.67 -8.01 -24.69
N GLY A 148 19.48 -7.06 -25.62
CA GLY A 148 20.55 -6.31 -26.25
C GLY A 148 21.52 -7.22 -27.01
N GLU A 149 22.82 -7.08 -26.74
CA GLU A 149 23.88 -7.88 -27.38
C GLU A 149 23.99 -9.31 -26.81
N SER A 150 23.37 -9.57 -25.65
CA SER A 150 23.38 -10.89 -25.04
C SER A 150 22.53 -11.87 -25.84
N LYS A 151 23.18 -12.88 -26.44
CA LYS A 151 22.52 -13.92 -27.23
C LYS A 151 22.04 -15.12 -26.39
N THR A 152 22.26 -15.08 -25.08
CA THR A 152 22.04 -16.24 -24.21
C THR A 152 20.59 -16.29 -23.72
N LEU A 153 19.84 -17.29 -24.17
CA LEU A 153 18.47 -17.56 -23.72
C LEU A 153 18.48 -18.39 -22.44
N ASN A 154 18.41 -17.73 -21.29
CA ASN A 154 18.53 -18.38 -19.99
C ASN A 154 17.16 -18.72 -19.37
N ILE A 155 16.40 -19.57 -20.06
CA ILE A 155 15.01 -19.91 -19.71
C ILE A 155 14.90 -20.50 -18.30
N SER A 156 15.82 -21.40 -17.91
CA SER A 156 15.79 -22.01 -16.57
C SER A 156 16.01 -20.97 -15.47
N LYS A 157 16.93 -20.02 -15.68
CA LYS A 157 17.16 -18.91 -14.75
C LYS A 157 15.91 -18.05 -14.63
N TRP A 158 15.29 -17.62 -15.72
CA TRP A 158 14.07 -16.81 -15.66
C TRP A 158 12.90 -17.53 -14.96
N LYS A 159 12.75 -18.84 -15.18
CA LYS A 159 11.76 -19.67 -14.45
C LYS A 159 12.05 -19.69 -12.95
N SER A 160 13.32 -19.82 -12.55
CA SER A 160 13.72 -19.75 -11.14
C SER A 160 13.48 -18.37 -10.52
N GLU A 161 13.78 -17.29 -11.25
CA GLU A 161 13.53 -15.91 -10.82
C GLU A 161 12.05 -15.65 -10.61
N ILE A 162 11.17 -16.10 -11.52
CA ILE A 162 9.71 -16.02 -11.35
C ILE A 162 9.27 -16.74 -10.07
N GLY A 163 9.81 -17.94 -9.80
CA GLY A 163 9.49 -18.69 -8.59
C GLY A 163 9.84 -17.92 -7.31
N THR A 164 11.01 -17.27 -7.28
CA THR A 164 11.43 -16.41 -6.16
C THR A 164 10.54 -15.17 -6.03
N LEU A 165 10.30 -14.46 -7.14
CA LEU A 165 9.47 -13.25 -7.17
C LEU A 165 8.03 -13.52 -6.73
N ARG A 166 7.45 -14.68 -7.08
CA ARG A 166 6.11 -15.08 -6.62
C ARG A 166 6.06 -15.23 -5.09
N LYS A 167 7.04 -15.91 -4.49
CA LYS A 167 7.14 -16.05 -3.03
C LYS A 167 7.30 -14.70 -2.32
N GLU A 168 8.12 -13.82 -2.88
CA GLU A 168 8.27 -12.45 -2.38
C GLU A 168 6.94 -11.69 -2.47
N LYS A 169 6.25 -11.78 -3.62
CA LYS A 169 4.94 -11.16 -3.84
C LYS A 169 3.91 -11.64 -2.82
N ASP A 170 3.83 -12.94 -2.57
CA ASP A 170 2.89 -13.53 -1.60
C ASP A 170 3.16 -13.00 -0.19
N THR A 171 4.44 -12.89 0.19
CA THR A 171 4.85 -12.30 1.48
C THR A 171 4.44 -10.83 1.58
N LEU A 172 4.65 -10.03 0.52
CA LEU A 172 4.25 -8.63 0.47
C LEU A 172 2.72 -8.46 0.54
N TYR A 173 1.94 -9.37 -0.08
CA TYR A 173 0.48 -9.38 0.00
C TYR A 173 -0.04 -9.67 1.42
N SER A 174 0.61 -10.56 2.16
CA SER A 174 0.29 -10.75 3.58
C SER A 174 0.60 -9.48 4.38
N GLN A 175 1.80 -8.90 4.20
CA GLN A 175 2.21 -7.69 4.91
C GLN A 175 1.28 -6.49 4.67
N ILE A 176 0.88 -6.24 3.41
CA ILE A 176 0.01 -5.10 3.11
C ILE A 176 -1.40 -5.28 3.70
N THR A 177 -1.87 -6.52 3.81
CA THR A 177 -3.15 -6.82 4.46
C THR A 177 -3.12 -6.43 5.93
N ASP A 178 -2.04 -6.80 6.63
CA ASP A 178 -1.87 -6.46 8.04
C ASP A 178 -1.69 -4.95 8.26
N ILE A 179 -0.88 -4.29 7.41
CA ILE A 179 -0.71 -2.83 7.48
C ILE A 179 -2.05 -2.11 7.29
N ARG A 180 -2.91 -2.55 6.35
CA ARG A 180 -4.21 -1.90 6.11
C ARG A 180 -5.16 -2.05 7.28
N LYS A 181 -5.19 -3.23 7.91
CA LYS A 181 -5.95 -3.45 9.16
C LYS A 181 -5.45 -2.53 10.27
N GLU A 182 -4.14 -2.38 10.42
CA GLU A 182 -3.56 -1.49 11.44
C GLU A 182 -3.88 -0.02 11.16
N VAL A 183 -3.87 0.43 9.90
CA VAL A 183 -4.31 1.78 9.52
C VAL A 183 -5.78 1.99 9.89
N GLU A 184 -6.66 1.03 9.58
CA GLU A 184 -8.08 1.11 9.90
C GLU A 184 -8.32 1.22 11.41
N GLN A 185 -7.63 0.41 12.21
CA GLN A 185 -7.67 0.50 13.67
C GLN A 185 -7.19 1.86 14.17
N ALA A 186 -6.04 2.34 13.70
CA ALA A 186 -5.49 3.63 14.11
C ALA A 186 -6.43 4.81 13.78
N GLU A 187 -7.07 4.77 12.61
CA GLU A 187 -8.08 5.77 12.21
C GLU A 187 -9.35 5.70 13.05
N SER A 188 -9.78 4.49 13.42
CA SER A 188 -10.91 4.30 14.34
C SER A 188 -10.62 4.93 15.71
N VAL A 189 -9.41 4.72 16.26
CA VAL A 189 -8.98 5.37 17.50
C VAL A 189 -8.95 6.90 17.35
N ARG A 190 -8.43 7.41 16.23
CA ARG A 190 -8.42 8.85 15.94
C ARG A 190 -9.84 9.42 15.94
N SER A 191 -10.77 8.77 15.25
CA SER A 191 -12.19 9.17 15.20
C SER A 191 -12.83 9.14 16.59
N CYS A 192 -12.54 8.11 17.39
CA CYS A 192 -13.01 8.02 18.77
C CYS A 192 -12.54 9.22 19.62
N ILE A 193 -11.26 9.59 19.53
CA ILE A 193 -10.71 10.77 20.21
C ILE A 193 -11.36 12.07 19.72
N GLU A 194 -11.55 12.22 18.40
CA GLU A 194 -12.18 13.41 17.81
C GLU A 194 -13.64 13.58 18.29
N ASN A 195 -14.40 12.48 18.41
CA ASN A 195 -15.76 12.50 18.95
C ASN A 195 -15.76 12.90 20.44
N LEU A 196 -14.89 12.30 21.26
CA LEU A 196 -14.76 12.64 22.68
C LEU A 196 -14.43 14.13 22.90
N LEU A 197 -13.55 14.69 22.08
CA LEU A 197 -13.21 16.12 22.13
C LEU A 197 -14.39 17.01 21.73
N THR A 198 -15.19 16.58 20.76
CA THR A 198 -16.36 17.32 20.29
C THR A 198 -17.49 17.31 21.33
N GLU A 199 -17.78 16.17 21.93
CA GLU A 199 -18.76 16.04 23.01
C GLU A 199 -18.40 16.92 24.22
N ASN A 200 -17.13 16.91 24.65
CA ASN A 200 -16.67 17.75 25.73
C ASN A 200 -16.80 19.25 25.41
N ARG A 201 -16.55 19.67 24.17
CA ARG A 201 -16.76 21.07 23.73
C ARG A 201 -18.23 21.47 23.80
N GLY A 202 -19.13 20.63 23.30
CA GLY A 202 -20.58 20.86 23.37
C GLY A 202 -21.08 20.98 24.81
N LEU A 203 -20.62 20.10 25.70
CA LEU A 203 -20.96 20.15 27.13
C LEU A 203 -20.45 21.43 27.82
N THR A 204 -19.27 21.92 27.44
CA THR A 204 -18.67 23.13 28.02
C THR A 204 -19.39 24.41 27.52
N GLN A 205 -19.97 24.38 26.32
CA GLN A 205 -20.74 25.48 25.76
C GLN A 205 -22.15 25.55 26.34
N VAL A 206 -22.83 24.39 26.50
CA VAL A 206 -24.16 24.31 27.15
C VAL A 206 -24.10 24.77 28.61
N LYS A 207 -23.11 24.32 29.38
CA LYS A 207 -22.94 24.75 30.78
C LYS A 207 -22.65 26.24 30.94
N ARG A 208 -21.99 26.88 29.97
CA ARG A 208 -21.78 28.34 29.98
C ARG A 208 -23.10 29.08 29.75
N ASN A 209 -23.90 28.63 28.79
CA ASN A 209 -25.21 29.23 28.51
C ASN A 209 -26.22 29.03 29.64
N GLU A 210 -26.10 27.96 30.44
CA GLU A 210 -26.93 27.70 31.62
C GLU A 210 -26.52 28.53 32.86
N LEU A 211 -25.27 28.99 32.92
CA LEU A 211 -24.74 29.81 34.03
C LEU A 211 -24.83 31.32 33.76
N ASP A 212 -25.14 31.73 32.53
CA ASP A 212 -25.36 33.13 32.12
C ASP A 212 -26.86 33.56 32.21
N ILE A 213 -27.69 32.85 33.00
CA ILE A 213 -29.07 33.21 33.35
C ILE A 213 -29.14 33.55 34.85
#